data_AF-A0A2E9VJP5-F1
#
_entry.id   AF-A0A2E9VJP5-F1
#
_cell.length_a   1.000
_cell.length_b   1.000
_cell.length_c   1.000
_cell.angle_alpha   90.00
_cell.angle_beta   90.00
_cell.angle_gamma   90.00
#
_symmetry.space_group_name_H-M   'P 1'
#
loop_
_entity.id
_entity.type
_entity.pdbx_description
1 polymer ?
#
loop_
_entity_poly.entity_id
_entity_poly.type
_entity_poly.pdbx_seq_one_letter_code
_entity_poly.pdbx_strand_id
1 'polypeptide(L)' 'DGLDLLAFREKYGDDVRSLLPQVDELVEREYAAWADQRLRLSTIGLAYSDVIGPWLYSEQVRVQMEQFELR' A
#
# COMPACT_ATOMS: atom_id res chain seq x y z
N ASP A 1 6.41 8.50 -7.43
CA ASP A 1 7.54 7.53 -7.43
C ASP A 1 7.31 6.18 -6.74
N GLY A 2 6.08 5.81 -6.37
CA GLY A 2 5.81 4.49 -5.80
C GLY A 2 6.43 4.26 -4.41
N LEU A 3 6.16 3.09 -3.86
CA LEU A 3 6.68 2.67 -2.56
C LEU A 3 8.09 2.07 -2.74
N ASP A 4 9.06 2.57 -1.99
CA ASP A 4 10.42 2.00 -1.93
C ASP A 4 10.49 0.85 -0.94
N LEU A 5 10.91 -0.34 -1.40
CA LEU A 5 10.93 -1.55 -0.58
C LEU A 5 11.97 -1.50 0.54
N LEU A 6 13.14 -0.94 0.27
CA LEU A 6 14.21 -0.86 1.26
C LEU A 6 13.82 0.16 2.35
N ALA A 7 13.39 1.36 1.93
CA ALA A 7 12.99 2.39 2.89
C ALA A 7 11.78 1.96 3.72
N PHE A 8 10.84 1.21 3.13
CA PHE A 8 9.72 0.64 3.88
C PHE A 8 10.21 -0.35 4.93
N ARG A 9 11.08 -1.29 4.55
CA ARG A 9 11.64 -2.28 5.48
C ARG A 9 12.44 -1.65 6.60
N GLU A 10 13.26 -0.65 6.32
CA GLU A 10 14.01 0.09 7.35
C GLU A 10 13.09 0.79 8.34
N LYS A 11 11.96 1.32 7.86
CA LYS A 11 11.00 2.04 8.70
C LYS A 11 10.11 1.14 9.53
N TYR A 12 9.66 0.01 8.97
CA TYR A 12 8.63 -0.86 9.57
C TYR A 12 9.16 -2.21 10.05
N GLY A 13 10.43 -2.53 9.77
CA GLY A 13 11.12 -3.73 10.26
C GLY A 13 10.93 -4.99 9.42
N ASP A 14 10.04 -4.98 8.41
CA ASP A 14 9.75 -6.15 7.57
C ASP A 14 9.37 -5.74 6.13
N ASP A 15 9.32 -6.72 5.23
CA ASP A 15 8.91 -6.54 3.84
C ASP A 15 7.42 -6.15 3.75
N VAL A 16 7.07 -5.27 2.80
CA VAL A 16 5.69 -4.84 2.60
C VAL A 16 4.75 -6.01 2.29
N ARG A 17 5.24 -7.06 1.63
CA ARG A 17 4.44 -8.27 1.34
C ARG A 17 4.15 -9.09 2.60
N SER A 18 5.02 -9.02 3.61
CA SER A 18 4.78 -9.66 4.90
C SER A 18 3.72 -8.91 5.70
N LEU A 19 3.78 -7.58 5.71
CA LEU A 19 2.89 -6.73 6.52
C LEU A 19 1.55 -6.41 5.83
N LEU A 20 1.53 -6.38 4.50
CA LEU A 20 0.39 -6.08 3.65
C LEU A 20 0.35 -7.06 2.46
N PRO A 21 -0.01 -8.34 2.66
CA PRO A 21 -0.06 -9.34 1.58
C PRO A 21 -0.97 -8.94 0.40
N GLN A 22 -1.92 -8.03 0.61
CA GLN A 22 -2.80 -7.46 -0.40
C GLN A 22 -2.05 -6.81 -1.58
N VAL A 23 -0.80 -6.38 -1.37
CA VAL A 23 0.02 -5.78 -2.44
C VAL A 23 0.31 -6.78 -3.56
N ASP A 24 0.43 -8.07 -3.25
CA ASP A 24 0.65 -9.10 -4.26
C ASP A 24 -0.61 -9.29 -5.12
N GLU A 25 -1.81 -9.21 -4.53
CA GLU A 25 -3.07 -9.25 -5.28
C GLU A 25 -3.22 -8.05 -6.22
N LEU A 26 -2.75 -6.86 -5.83
CA LEU A 26 -2.72 -5.70 -6.73
C LEU A 26 -1.81 -5.94 -7.94
N VAL A 27 -0.69 -6.63 -7.74
CA VAL A 27 0.25 -6.95 -8.82
C VAL A 27 -0.31 -8.04 -9.74
N GLU A 28 -0.89 -9.10 -9.17
CA GLU A 28 -1.54 -10.18 -9.92
C GLU A 28 -2.68 -9.68 -10.81
N ARG A 29 -3.40 -8.64 -10.35
CA ARG A 29 -4.52 -8.02 -11.07
C ARG A 29 -4.13 -6.80 -11.91
N GLU A 30 -2.84 -6.56 -12.09
CA GLU A 30 -2.30 -5.46 -12.92
C GLU A 30 -2.65 -4.03 -12.42
N TYR A 31 -3.13 -3.89 -11.18
CA TYR A 31 -3.31 -2.59 -10.53
C TYR A 31 -1.97 -2.03 -10.03
N ALA A 32 -0.96 -2.88 -9.81
CA ALA A 32 0.39 -2.47 -9.44
C ALA A 32 1.44 -3.30 -10.18
N ALA A 33 2.68 -2.85 -10.14
CA ALA A 33 3.83 -3.58 -10.66
C ALA A 33 5.07 -3.35 -9.79
N TRP A 34 5.90 -4.38 -9.71
CA TRP A 34 7.25 -4.31 -9.15
C TRP A 34 8.20 -3.77 -10.22
N ALA A 35 8.89 -2.67 -9.92
CA ALA A 35 9.91 -2.08 -10.80
C ALA A 35 11.01 -1.42 -9.97
N ASP A 36 12.28 -1.75 -10.22
CA ASP A 36 13.45 -1.10 -9.59
C ASP A 36 13.35 -0.98 -8.06
N GLN A 37 13.07 -2.09 -7.37
CA GLN A 37 12.89 -2.12 -5.90
C GLN A 37 11.72 -1.26 -5.39
N ARG A 38 10.75 -0.97 -6.26
CA ARG A 38 9.56 -0.20 -5.90
C ARG A 38 8.27 -0.91 -6.31
N LEU A 39 7.23 -0.72 -5.51
CA LEU A 39 5.85 -0.97 -5.91
C LEU A 39 5.26 0.29 -6.52
N ARG A 40 4.74 0.21 -7.75
CA ARG A 40 4.08 1.35 -8.41
C ARG A 40 2.68 0.95 -8.85
N LEU A 41 1.70 1.81 -8.59
CA LEU A 41 0.39 1.65 -9.20
C LEU A 41 0.49 1.81 -10.72
N SER A 42 -0.24 0.99 -11.46
CA SER A 42 -0.47 1.18 -12.89
C SER A 42 -1.43 2.36 -13.12
N THR A 43 -1.67 2.73 -14.39
CA THR A 43 -2.68 3.74 -14.73
C THR A 43 -4.07 3.34 -14.20
N ILE A 44 -4.41 2.06 -14.28
CA ILE A 44 -5.68 1.54 -13.77
C ILE A 44 -5.67 1.56 -12.24
N GLY A 45 -4.59 1.11 -11.59
CA GLY A 45 -4.43 1.21 -10.14
C GLY A 45 -4.60 2.63 -9.62
N LEU A 46 -4.04 3.61 -10.32
CA LEU A 46 -4.18 5.01 -9.96
C LEU A 46 -5.63 5.50 -10.10
N ALA A 47 -6.36 5.06 -11.12
CA ALA A 47 -7.78 5.41 -11.29
C ALA A 47 -8.67 4.87 -10.14
N TYR A 48 -8.22 3.81 -9.46
CA TYR A 48 -8.89 3.21 -8.30
C TYR A 48 -8.17 3.52 -6.98
N SER A 49 -7.31 4.55 -6.92
CA SER A 49 -6.51 4.84 -5.73
C SER A 49 -7.35 5.10 -4.49
N ASP A 50 -8.53 5.69 -4.64
CA ASP A 50 -9.43 6.03 -3.53
C ASP A 50 -10.02 4.79 -2.84
N VAL A 51 -10.11 3.66 -3.56
CA VAL A 51 -10.56 2.39 -2.97
C VAL A 51 -9.39 1.49 -2.59
N ILE A 52 -8.28 1.57 -3.32
CA ILE A 52 -7.05 0.81 -3.01
C ILE A 52 -6.38 1.33 -1.73
N GLY A 53 -6.33 2.65 -1.53
CA GLY A 53 -5.70 3.27 -0.37
C GLY A 53 -6.22 2.72 0.96
N PRO A 54 -7.54 2.79 1.22
CA PRO A 54 -8.15 2.23 2.43
C PRO A 54 -7.88 0.74 2.65
N TRP A 55 -7.78 -0.04 1.56
CA TRP A 55 -7.50 -1.46 1.63
C TRP A 55 -6.07 -1.78 2.09
N LEU A 56 -5.14 -0.84 1.92
CA LEU A 56 -3.73 -0.96 2.32
C LEU A 56 -3.42 -0.32 3.67
N TYR A 57 -4.40 0.25 4.38
CA TYR A 57 -4.19 0.76 5.73
C TYR A 57 -4.00 -0.38 6.72
N SER A 58 -2.97 -0.28 7.55
CA SER A 58 -2.84 -1.17 8.70
C SER A 58 -4.03 -1.00 9.64
N GLU A 59 -4.33 -2.02 10.43
CA GLU A 59 -5.41 -1.96 11.42
C GLU A 59 -5.25 -0.77 12.37
N GLN A 60 -4.02 -0.49 12.79
CA GLN A 60 -3.70 0.64 13.67
C GLN A 60 -4.02 1.99 13.00
N VAL A 61 -3.67 2.15 11.72
CA VAL A 61 -3.98 3.36 10.95
C VAL A 61 -5.48 3.49 10.76
N ARG A 62 -6.19 2.40 10.48
CA ARG A 62 -7.67 2.40 10.38
C ARG A 62 -8.32 2.88 11.67
N VAL A 63 -7.92 2.34 12.83
CA VAL A 63 -8.45 2.76 14.14
C VAL A 63 -8.15 4.24 14.42
N GLN A 64 -6.95 4.72 14.08
CA GLN A 64 -6.60 6.13 14.23
C GLN A 64 -7.45 7.04 13.33
N MET A 65 -7.73 6.62 12.09
CA MET A 65 -8.58 7.35 11.16
C MET A 65 -10.05 7.37 11.60
N GLU A 66 -10.57 6.25 12.11
CA GLU A 66 -11.93 6.16 12.67
C GLU A 66 -12.09 7.05 13.92
N GLN A 67 -11.03 7.20 14.71
CA GLN A 67 -11.00 8.14 15.86
C GLN A 67 -10.78 9.60 15.45
N PHE A 68 -10.36 9.86 14.21
CA PHE A 68 -10.14 11.19 13.65
C PHE A 68 -11.38 11.75 12.93
N GLU A 69 -12.57 11.18 13.16
CA GLU A 69 -13.81 11.85 12.75
C GLU A 69 -13.93 13.21 13.48
N LEU A 70 -14.14 14.26 12.68
CA LEU A 70 -14.06 15.67 13.07
C LEU A 70 -14.78 15.98 14.40
N ARG A 71 -14.04 16.62 15.31
CA ARG A 71 -14.61 17.61 16.23
C ARG A 71 -14.54 18.99 15.63
#